data_AF-A0A2N0XRF5-F1
#
_entry.id   AF-A0A2N0XRF5-F1
#
_cell.length_a   1.000
_cell.length_b   1.000
_cell.length_c   1.000
_cell.angle_alpha   90.00
_cell.angle_beta   90.00
_cell.angle_gamma   90.00
#
_symmetry.space_group_name_H-M   'P 1'
#
loop_
_entity.id
_entity.type
_entity.pdbx_description
1 polymer ?
#
loop_
_entity_poly.entity_id
_entity_poly.type
_entity_poly.pdbx_seq_one_letter_code
_entity_poly.pdbx_strand_id
1 'polypeptide(L)' 'MTVSAIYSARVVARKPADLIKKIFSEIKRWHQNYHTRKQMAEIPEHLLDDLGLTKEQVYKESRRPFWD' A
#
# COMPACT_ATOMS: atom_id res chain seq x y z
N MET A 1 -0.11 -15.12 -46.81
CA MET A 1 0.70 -14.82 -45.61
C MET A 1 0.22 -13.48 -45.06
N THR A 2 -0.65 -13.50 -44.05
CA THR A 2 -1.60 -12.44 -43.73
C THR A 2 -1.02 -11.31 -42.87
N VAL A 3 -1.55 -10.10 -43.07
CA VAL A 3 -1.22 -8.83 -42.39
C VAL A 3 -1.37 -8.87 -40.85
N SER A 4 -1.91 -9.97 -40.31
CA SER A 4 -2.15 -10.22 -38.89
C SER A 4 -0.86 -10.38 -38.05
N ALA A 5 0.24 -10.83 -38.66
CA ALA A 5 1.50 -11.04 -37.95
C ALA A 5 2.20 -9.72 -37.53
N ILE A 6 1.99 -8.63 -38.26
CA ILE A 6 2.61 -7.33 -37.97
C ILE A 6 1.92 -6.63 -36.79
N TYR A 7 0.63 -6.90 -36.54
CA TYR A 7 -0.12 -6.27 -35.45
C TYR A 7 0.16 -6.88 -34.06
N SER A 8 0.73 -8.09 -34.02
CA SER A 8 0.88 -8.87 -32.78
C SER A 8 2.19 -8.60 -32.03
N ALA A 9 3.13 -7.86 -32.63
CA ALA A 9 4.44 -7.58 -32.05
C ALA A 9 4.49 -6.30 -31.19
N ARG A 10 3.35 -5.68 -30.89
CA ARG A 10 3.23 -4.78 -29.72
C ARG A 10 2.85 -5.60 -28.49
N VAL A 11 3.63 -6.65 -28.22
CA VAL A 11 3.82 -7.05 -26.83
C VAL A 11 4.40 -5.80 -26.17
N VAL A 12 3.57 -5.03 -25.47
CA VAL A 12 3.99 -3.87 -24.69
C VAL A 12 4.96 -4.43 -23.66
N ALA A 13 6.23 -4.49 -24.03
CA ALA A 13 7.31 -4.83 -23.14
C ALA A 13 7.24 -3.78 -22.04
N ARG A 14 6.59 -4.13 -20.91
CA ARG A 14 6.51 -3.25 -19.75
C ARG A 14 7.95 -2.88 -19.46
N LYS A 15 8.26 -1.58 -19.53
CA LYS A 15 9.64 -1.16 -19.37
C LYS A 15 10.05 -1.54 -17.95
N PRO A 16 11.26 -2.07 -17.73
CA PRO A 16 11.73 -2.42 -16.38
C PRO A 16 11.62 -1.23 -15.41
N ALA A 17 11.70 0.00 -15.92
CA ALA A 17 11.44 1.22 -15.17
C ALA A 17 10.03 1.31 -14.54
N ASP A 18 9.00 0.78 -15.20
CA ASP A 18 7.63 0.78 -14.68
C ASP A 18 7.47 -0.21 -13.53
N LEU A 19 8.18 -1.35 -13.59
CA LEU A 19 8.23 -2.32 -12.51
C LEU A 19 8.95 -1.75 -11.30
N ILE A 20 10.10 -1.09 -11.52
CA ILE A 20 10.85 -0.40 -10.47
C ILE A 20 9.98 0.68 -9.82
N LYS A 21 9.32 1.53 -10.61
CA LYS A 21 8.37 2.54 -10.09
C LYS A 21 7.29 1.91 -9.22
N LYS A 22 6.70 0.80 -9.67
CA LYS A 22 5.68 0.09 -8.91
C LYS A 22 6.21 -0.43 -7.56
N ILE A 23 7.40 -1.04 -7.56
CA ILE A 23 8.04 -1.51 -6.32
C ILE A 23 8.29 -0.35 -5.36
N PHE A 24 8.84 0.77 -5.86
CA PHE A 24 9.06 1.96 -5.03
C PHE A 24 7.76 2.56 -4.49
N SER A 25 6.67 2.56 -5.26
CA SER A 25 5.37 3.03 -4.76
C SER A 25 4.81 2.12 -3.66
N GLU A 26 4.97 0.80 -3.78
CA GLU A 26 4.56 -0.13 -2.73
C GLU A 26 5.40 0.07 -1.46
N ILE A 27 6.73 0.17 -1.58
CA ILE A 27 7.62 0.43 -0.43
C ILE A 27 7.25 1.75 0.26
N LYS A 28 6.94 2.80 -0.51
CA LYS A 28 6.51 4.07 0.05
C LYS A 28 5.18 3.92 0.82
N ARG A 29 4.22 3.17 0.28
CA ARG A 29 2.95 2.87 0.96
C ARG A 29 3.21 2.11 2.27
N TRP A 30 4.08 1.11 2.23
CA TRP A 30 4.47 0.32 3.40
C TRP A 30 5.10 1.18 4.50
N HIS A 31 5.98 2.11 4.12
CA HIS A 31 6.60 3.04 5.05
C HIS A 31 5.57 3.98 5.69
N GLN A 32 4.64 4.53 4.90
CA GLN A 32 3.54 5.35 5.41
C GLN A 32 2.66 4.57 6.38
N ASN A 33 2.23 3.37 5.97
CA ASN A 33 1.44 2.45 6.78
C ASN A 33 2.11 2.14 8.12
N TYR A 34 3.41 1.88 8.12
CA TYR A 34 4.20 1.63 9.33
C TYR A 34 4.18 2.83 10.28
N HIS A 35 4.44 4.04 9.77
CA HIS A 35 4.40 5.25 10.58
C HIS A 35 3.02 5.54 11.17
N THR A 36 1.97 5.45 10.35
CA THR A 36 0.59 5.68 10.80
C THR A 36 0.16 4.67 11.85
N ARG A 37 0.48 3.38 11.68
CA ARG A 37 0.14 2.33 12.67
C ARG A 37 0.91 2.47 13.97
N LYS A 38 2.18 2.89 13.91
CA LYS A 38 2.96 3.21 15.11
C LYS A 38 2.34 4.39 15.85
N GLN A 39 1.96 5.44 15.13
CA GLN A 39 1.27 6.59 15.72
C GLN A 39 -0.07 6.17 16.35
N MET A 40 -0.87 5.33 15.68
CA MET A 40 -2.13 4.82 16.23
C MET A 40 -1.93 4.03 17.53
N ALA A 41 -0.83 3.27 17.66
CA ALA A 41 -0.51 2.57 18.91
C ALA A 41 -0.14 3.52 20.06
N GLU A 42 0.31 4.74 19.75
CA GLU A 42 0.71 5.77 20.71
C GLU A 42 -0.42 6.80 21.00
N ILE A 43 -1.60 6.68 20.35
CA ILE A 43 -2.72 7.61 20.56
C ILE A 43 -3.25 7.47 22.00
N PRO A 44 -3.36 8.59 22.75
CA PRO A 44 -3.88 8.56 24.12
C PRO A 44 -5.39 8.30 24.14
N GLU A 45 -5.85 7.62 25.18
CA GLU A 45 -7.23 7.10 25.29
C GLU A 45 -8.32 8.16 25.15
N HIS A 46 -8.11 9.37 25.68
CA HIS A 46 -9.05 10.48 25.54
C HIS A 46 -9.31 10.88 24.07
N LEU A 47 -8.31 10.72 23.20
CA LEU A 47 -8.44 11.02 21.77
C LEU A 47 -9.19 9.90 21.03
N LEU A 48 -9.18 8.68 21.57
CA LEU A 48 -9.95 7.57 21.04
C LEU A 48 -11.44 7.77 21.28
N ASP A 49 -11.79 8.29 22.46
CA ASP A 49 -13.16 8.63 22.83
C ASP A 49 -13.74 9.71 21.90
N ASP A 50 -12.96 10.75 21.58
CA ASP A 50 -13.35 11.81 20.63
C ASP A 50 -13.59 11.29 19.20
N LEU A 51 -12.85 10.24 18.81
CA LEU A 51 -12.98 9.58 17.50
C LEU A 51 -14.07 8.49 17.50
N GLY A 52 -14.67 8.17 18.66
CA GLY A 52 -15.62 7.08 18.81
C GLY A 52 -15.02 5.69 18.53
N LEU A 53 -13.70 5.54 18.70
CA LEU A 53 -12.97 4.30 18.45
C LEU A 53 -12.68 3.60 19.77
N THR A 54 -12.82 2.27 19.83
CA THR A 54 -12.41 1.52 21.02
C THR A 54 -10.92 1.19 20.97
N LYS A 55 -10.29 1.03 22.15
CA LYS A 55 -8.89 0.59 22.26
C LYS A 55 -8.64 -0.71 21.50
N GLU A 56 -9.58 -1.66 21.52
CA GLU A 56 -9.46 -2.94 20.84
C GLU A 56 -9.43 -2.77 19.32
N GLN A 57 -10.22 -1.85 18.77
CA GLN A 57 -10.24 -1.55 17.33
C GLN A 57 -8.89 -0.97 16.88
N VAL A 58 -8.35 0.00 17.63
CA VAL A 58 -7.05 0.62 17.34
C VAL A 58 -5.91 -0.38 17.53
N TYR A 59 -5.98 -1.23 18.56
CA TYR A 59 -5.02 -2.30 18.78
C TYR A 59 -5.04 -3.34 17.66
N LYS A 60 -6.22 -3.69 17.15
CA LYS A 60 -6.36 -4.60 16.00
C LYS A 60 -5.78 -3.99 14.72
N GLU A 61 -6.06 -2.72 14.45
CA GLU A 61 -5.60 -2.03 13.24
C GLU A 61 -4.08 -1.74 13.28
N SER A 62 -3.53 -1.39 14.45
CA SER A 62 -2.08 -1.18 14.63
C SER A 62 -1.27 -2.46 14.46
N ARG A 63 -1.85 -3.63 14.74
CA ARG A 63 -1.21 -4.95 14.54
C ARG A 63 -1.31 -5.49 13.12
N ARG A 64 -2.01 -4.81 12.21
CA ARG A 64 -2.06 -5.25 10.82
C ARG A 64 -0.68 -5.17 10.18
N PRO A 65 -0.35 -6.10 9.27
CA PRO A 65 0.92 -6.05 8.57
C PRO A 65 1.07 -4.74 7.81
N PHE A 66 2.26 -4.16 7.80
CA PHE A 66 2.49 -2.90 7.08
C PHE A 66 2.36 -3.06 5.56
N TRP A 67 2.49 -4.29 5.06
CA TRP A 67 2.47 -4.65 3.64
C TRP A 67 1.08 -4.92 3.07
N ASP A 68 0.04 -4.84 3.91
CA ASP A 68 -1.37 -4.92 3.48
C ASP A 68 -1.72 -3.79 2.48
#